data_AF-A0A2A7MCS5-F1
#
_entry.id   AF-A0A2A7MCS5-F1
#
_cell.length_a   1.000
_cell.length_b   1.000
_cell.length_c   1.000
_cell.angle_alpha   90.00
_cell.angle_beta   90.00
_cell.angle_gamma   90.00
#
_symmetry.space_group_name_H-M   'P 1'
#
loop_
_entity.id
_entity.type
_entity.pdbx_description
1 polymer ?
#
loop_
_entity_poly.entity_id
_entity_poly.type
_entity_poly.pdbx_seq_one_letter_code
_entity_poly.pdbx_strand_id
1 'polypeptide(L)'
;MLNIRKFILRKENRKTNIEIIESVNDEIDLNTLFYVAKYGEEINLKIKNNDLYEQGVFTALNRTLLLDGIKLDISQWADWIITITLVHNEKELKVAESIISNEYINWDEDGDFVKRYSKLKWVEKGNWCKEIYDKINSLKNEIESNRKKAEQEINMKKLKEKVIDEEQNKKKRSYFENIYK
;
A
#
# COMPACT_ATOMS: atom_id res chain seq x y z
N MET A 1 -9.34 -35.50 60.84
CA MET A 1 -8.84 -36.16 59.61
C MET A 1 -9.99 -36.21 58.61
N LEU A 2 -9.95 -35.35 57.58
CA LEU A 2 -11.03 -35.19 56.61
C LEU A 2 -10.88 -36.23 55.48
N ASN A 3 -11.93 -37.04 55.30
CA ASN A 3 -12.08 -38.01 54.24
C ASN A 3 -12.34 -37.30 52.90
N ILE A 4 -11.34 -37.29 52.01
CA ILE A 4 -11.47 -36.74 50.66
C ILE A 4 -12.24 -37.74 49.81
N ARG A 5 -13.47 -37.35 49.46
CA ARG A 5 -14.34 -38.03 48.49
C ARG A 5 -13.62 -38.16 47.14
N LYS A 6 -13.64 -39.37 46.59
CA LYS A 6 -13.35 -39.65 45.17
C LYS A 6 -14.22 -38.76 44.28
N PHE A 7 -13.61 -37.72 43.70
CA PHE A 7 -14.15 -37.05 42.53
C PHE A 7 -13.53 -37.69 41.29
N ILE A 8 -14.35 -38.46 40.58
CA ILE A 8 -14.05 -38.94 39.24
C ILE A 8 -14.12 -37.71 38.32
N LEU A 9 -12.98 -37.12 38.00
CA LEU A 9 -12.87 -36.15 36.92
C LEU A 9 -12.97 -36.90 35.59
N ARG A 10 -14.17 -36.87 34.99
CA ARG A 10 -14.34 -37.19 33.57
C ARG A 10 -13.45 -36.24 32.78
N LYS A 11 -12.45 -36.77 32.10
CA LYS A 11 -11.75 -36.08 31.00
C LYS A 11 -12.78 -35.80 29.92
N GLU A 12 -13.41 -34.64 29.97
CA GLU A 12 -13.99 -34.06 28.76
C GLU A 12 -12.83 -33.78 27.81
N ASN A 13 -12.64 -34.68 26.84
CA ASN A 13 -11.88 -34.39 25.63
C ASN A 13 -12.67 -33.31 24.86
N ARG A 14 -12.59 -32.05 25.29
CA ARG A 14 -12.71 -30.94 24.36
C ARG A 14 -11.47 -31.01 23.49
N LYS A 15 -11.60 -31.69 22.34
CA LYS A 15 -10.80 -31.34 21.18
C LYS A 15 -11.07 -29.87 20.94
N THR A 16 -10.25 -28.99 21.48
CA THR A 16 -10.02 -27.70 20.85
C THR A 16 -9.60 -28.07 19.44
N ASN A 17 -10.53 -27.91 18.49
CA ASN A 17 -10.18 -27.68 17.10
C ASN A 17 -9.32 -26.42 17.14
N ILE A 18 -8.02 -26.63 17.36
CA ILE A 18 -7.02 -25.73 16.83
C ILE A 18 -7.22 -25.94 15.34
N GLU A 19 -8.05 -25.11 14.73
CA GLU A 19 -7.93 -24.84 13.31
C GLU A 19 -6.46 -24.50 13.14
N ILE A 20 -5.73 -25.47 12.62
CA ILE A 20 -4.46 -25.19 11.97
C ILE A 20 -4.90 -24.23 10.88
N ILE A 21 -4.74 -22.94 11.14
CA ILE A 21 -4.81 -21.91 10.12
C ILE A 21 -3.74 -22.37 9.14
N GLU A 22 -4.18 -23.10 8.11
CA GLU A 22 -3.39 -23.38 6.93
C GLU A 22 -2.72 -22.06 6.59
N SER A 23 -1.40 -22.08 6.46
CA SER A 23 -0.59 -20.89 6.23
C SER A 23 -1.08 -20.21 4.95
N VAL A 24 -2.08 -19.34 5.09
CA VAL A 24 -2.35 -18.32 4.10
C VAL A 24 -1.06 -17.54 4.04
N ASN A 25 -0.51 -17.45 2.84
CA ASN A 25 0.76 -16.80 2.61
C ASN A 25 0.52 -15.29 2.73
N ASP A 26 0.23 -14.80 3.94
CA ASP A 26 -0.05 -13.42 4.32
C ASP A 26 1.24 -12.57 4.29
N GLU A 27 2.11 -12.86 3.32
CA GLU A 27 3.36 -12.14 3.12
C GLU A 27 3.06 -10.89 2.30
N ILE A 28 3.36 -9.73 2.89
CA ILE A 28 3.11 -8.45 2.24
C ILE A 28 4.30 -8.10 1.35
N ASP A 29 4.03 -7.83 0.08
CA ASP A 29 5.06 -7.40 -0.86
C ASP A 29 5.49 -5.96 -0.54
N LEU A 30 6.81 -5.73 -0.45
CA LEU A 30 7.37 -4.42 -0.17
C LEU A 30 7.07 -3.41 -1.28
N ASN A 31 7.11 -3.82 -2.55
CA ASN A 31 6.72 -2.96 -3.67
C ASN A 31 5.26 -2.53 -3.54
N THR A 32 4.39 -3.38 -2.98
CA THR A 32 3.00 -3.01 -2.70
C THR A 32 2.91 -1.94 -1.60
N LEU A 33 3.71 -2.05 -0.54
CA LEU A 33 3.78 -0.99 0.50
C LEU A 33 4.27 0.34 -0.06
N PHE A 34 5.35 0.32 -0.86
CA PHE A 34 5.89 1.53 -1.49
C PHE A 34 4.88 2.14 -2.47
N TYR A 35 4.18 1.31 -3.25
CA TYR A 35 3.13 1.77 -4.15
C TYR A 35 2.01 2.49 -3.40
N VAL A 36 1.51 1.89 -2.31
CA VAL A 36 0.48 2.53 -1.46
C VAL A 36 1.01 3.81 -0.81
N ALA A 37 2.27 3.85 -0.39
CA ALA A 37 2.88 5.05 0.19
C ALA A 37 3.16 6.16 -0.84
N LYS A 38 3.39 5.82 -2.12
CA LYS A 38 3.58 6.79 -3.21
C LYS A 38 2.27 7.45 -3.60
N TYR A 39 1.22 6.65 -3.77
CA TYR A 39 -0.04 7.09 -4.38
C TYR A 39 -1.23 7.14 -3.44
N GLY A 40 -1.04 6.85 -2.15
CA GLY A 40 -2.14 6.81 -1.20
C GLY A 40 -2.92 8.12 -1.11
N GLU A 41 -2.28 9.27 -1.36
CA GLU A 41 -2.97 10.56 -1.40
C GLU A 41 -4.01 10.63 -2.54
N GLU A 42 -3.85 9.89 -3.64
CA GLU A 42 -4.81 9.83 -4.76
C GLU A 42 -6.15 9.21 -4.36
N ILE A 43 -6.17 8.44 -3.27
CA ILE A 43 -7.37 7.85 -2.67
C ILE A 43 -7.67 8.47 -1.29
N ASN A 44 -7.13 9.66 -1.01
CA ASN A 44 -7.30 10.41 0.24
C ASN A 44 -6.78 9.69 1.51
N LEU A 45 -5.80 8.79 1.37
CA LEU A 45 -5.12 8.24 2.54
C LEU A 45 -4.35 9.33 3.28
N LYS A 46 -4.42 9.29 4.62
CA LYS A 46 -3.66 10.18 5.48
C LYS A 46 -2.22 9.68 5.60
N ILE A 47 -1.32 10.30 4.86
CA ILE A 47 0.12 10.08 4.92
C ILE A 47 0.76 11.28 5.60
N LYS A 48 1.39 11.07 6.75
CA LYS A 48 2.24 12.10 7.37
C LYS A 48 3.60 12.08 6.69
N ASN A 49 3.96 13.17 6.04
CA ASN A 49 5.26 13.36 5.42
C ASN A 49 6.17 14.17 6.36
N ASN A 50 7.25 13.53 6.82
CA ASN A 50 8.31 14.13 7.62
C ASN A 50 9.67 13.98 6.91
N ASP A 51 9.66 13.96 5.57
CA ASP A 51 10.85 13.89 4.72
C ASP A 51 11.81 15.03 5.11
N LEU A 52 13.09 14.69 5.29
CA LEU A 52 14.11 15.63 5.76
C LEU A 52 14.81 16.28 4.56
N TYR A 53 15.00 17.60 4.66
CA TYR A 53 15.78 18.39 3.71
C TYR A 53 16.83 19.21 4.45
N GLU A 54 18.10 19.08 4.07
CA GLU A 54 19.18 19.93 4.57
C GLU A 54 19.61 20.90 3.47
N GLN A 55 19.56 22.21 3.77
CA GLN A 55 19.92 23.28 2.82
C GLN A 55 19.16 23.20 1.48
N GLY A 56 17.93 22.68 1.50
CA GLY A 56 17.09 22.49 0.30
C GLY A 56 17.36 21.20 -0.48
N VAL A 57 18.31 20.37 -0.02
CA VAL A 57 18.60 19.06 -0.61
C VAL A 57 17.85 17.98 0.16
N PHE A 58 17.18 17.08 -0.55
CA PHE A 58 16.52 15.92 0.06
C PHE A 58 17.56 14.98 0.69
N THR A 59 17.42 14.70 1.99
CA THR A 59 18.41 13.91 2.76
C THR A 59 17.87 12.59 3.28
N ALA A 60 16.60 12.52 3.65
CA ALA A 60 16.01 11.31 4.22
C ALA A 60 14.49 11.24 3.96
N LEU A 61 13.98 10.04 3.71
CA LEU A 61 12.55 9.79 3.62
C LEU A 61 11.99 9.44 5.00
N ASN A 62 10.84 10.00 5.38
CA ASN A 62 10.12 9.56 6.57
C ASN A 62 8.62 9.78 6.38
N ARG A 63 7.90 8.69 6.11
CA ARG A 63 6.47 8.71 5.85
C ARG A 63 5.75 7.74 6.76
N THR A 64 4.65 8.22 7.33
CA THR A 64 3.75 7.39 8.16
C THR A 64 2.38 7.36 7.52
N LEU A 65 1.95 6.17 7.10
CA LEU A 65 0.58 5.91 6.71
C LEU A 65 -0.23 5.51 7.94
N LEU A 66 -1.36 6.19 8.16
CA LEU A 66 -2.27 5.92 9.25
C LEU A 66 -3.57 5.33 8.71
N LEU A 67 -3.84 4.08 9.07
CA LEU A 67 -5.08 3.37 8.82
C LEU A 67 -5.78 3.08 10.16
N ASP A 68 -7.04 2.65 10.13
CA ASP A 68 -7.77 2.31 11.36
C ASP A 68 -7.04 1.22 12.15
N GLY A 69 -6.45 1.60 13.29
CA GLY A 69 -5.71 0.71 14.17
C GLY A 69 -4.37 0.22 13.64
N ILE A 70 -3.93 0.65 12.45
CA ILE A 70 -2.69 0.20 11.81
C ILE A 70 -1.86 1.43 11.43
N LYS A 71 -0.63 1.49 11.96
CA LYS A 71 0.38 2.49 11.62
C LYS A 71 1.47 1.81 10.80
N LEU A 72 1.70 2.28 9.58
CA LEU A 72 2.79 1.85 8.71
C LEU A 72 3.81 2.98 8.64
N ASP A 73 5.02 2.74 9.12
CA ASP A 73 6.13 3.68 9.05
C ASP A 73 7.14 3.20 8.00
N ILE A 74 7.51 4.10 7.08
CA ILE A 74 8.55 3.89 6.06
C ILE A 74 9.57 5.00 6.24
N SER A 75 10.81 4.63 6.53
CA SER A 75 11.90 5.60 6.71
C SER A 75 13.15 5.16 5.96
N GLN A 76 13.89 6.15 5.46
CA GLN A 76 15.19 5.96 4.83
C GLN A 76 16.16 6.96 5.43
N TRP A 77 17.11 6.44 6.21
CA TRP A 77 18.32 7.17 6.58
C TRP A 77 19.48 6.59 5.78
N ALA A 78 20.37 5.81 6.42
CA ALA A 78 21.34 4.97 5.71
C ALA A 78 20.69 3.68 5.16
N ASP A 79 19.87 3.03 6.00
CA ASP A 79 19.08 1.87 5.65
C ASP A 79 17.60 2.24 5.56
N TRP A 80 16.84 1.45 4.80
CA TRP A 80 15.39 1.53 4.81
C TRP A 80 14.85 0.71 5.98
N ILE A 81 13.94 1.32 6.74
CA ILE A 81 13.25 0.69 7.85
C ILE A 81 11.76 0.83 7.59
N ILE A 82 11.10 -0.32 7.49
CA ILE A 82 9.65 -0.43 7.28
C ILE A 82 9.08 -1.15 8.48
N THR A 83 8.11 -0.56 9.16
CA THR A 83 7.44 -1.19 10.30
C THR A 83 5.94 -1.08 10.19
N ILE A 84 5.25 -2.12 10.67
CA ILE A 84 3.81 -2.07 10.91
C ILE A 84 3.59 -2.22 12.40
N THR A 85 2.81 -1.29 12.95
CA THR A 85 2.45 -1.22 14.36
C THR A 85 0.93 -1.20 14.48
N LEU A 86 0.38 -2.10 15.31
CA LEU A 86 -1.01 -2.04 15.72
C LEU A 86 -1.15 -1.01 16.83
N VAL A 87 -2.14 -0.13 16.72
CA VAL A 87 -2.38 0.96 17.68
C VAL A 87 -3.80 0.89 18.20
N HIS A 88 -3.98 0.72 19.52
CA HIS A 88 -5.29 0.70 20.15
C HIS A 88 -5.23 1.21 21.59
N ASN A 89 -6.06 2.20 21.95
CA ASN A 89 -6.16 2.78 23.30
C ASN A 89 -4.78 3.07 23.92
N GLU A 90 -3.96 3.84 23.21
CA GLU A 90 -2.59 4.23 23.62
C GLU A 90 -1.58 3.06 23.74
N LYS A 91 -2.00 1.83 23.42
CA LYS A 91 -1.11 0.68 23.33
C LYS A 91 -0.65 0.50 21.91
N GLU A 92 0.62 0.18 21.77
CA GLU A 92 1.28 -0.08 20.49
C GLU A 92 1.90 -1.48 20.51
N LEU A 93 1.77 -2.21 19.40
CA LEU A 93 2.44 -3.48 19.18
C LEU A 93 3.08 -3.47 17.80
N LYS A 94 4.41 -3.46 17.74
CA LYS A 94 5.14 -3.66 16.48
C LYS A 94 4.95 -5.10 16.04
N VAL A 95 4.33 -5.28 14.88
CA VAL A 95 3.93 -6.60 14.37
C VAL A 95 4.73 -7.05 13.16
N ALA A 96 5.30 -6.10 12.41
CA ALA A 96 6.15 -6.40 11.27
C ALA A 96 7.31 -5.41 11.18
N GLU A 97 8.44 -5.88 10.66
CA GLU A 97 9.66 -5.07 10.46
C GLU A 97 10.49 -5.62 9.31
N SER A 98 10.91 -4.75 8.40
CA SER A 98 11.94 -5.04 7.41
C SER A 98 12.98 -3.94 7.42
N ILE A 99 14.24 -4.36 7.55
CA ILE A 99 15.43 -3.50 7.39
C ILE A 99 16.10 -3.91 6.08
N ILE A 100 16.28 -2.94 5.18
CA ILE A 100 16.78 -3.15 3.83
C ILE A 100 17.99 -2.25 3.65
N SER A 101 19.18 -2.86 3.66
CA SER A 101 20.44 -2.11 3.63
C SER A 101 20.89 -1.77 2.23
N ASN A 102 21.33 -0.52 2.03
CA ASN A 102 21.96 0.00 0.80
C ASN A 102 21.17 -0.27 -0.50
N GLU A 103 19.85 -0.43 -0.43
CA GLU A 103 19.02 -0.61 -1.61
C GLU A 103 18.53 0.76 -2.11
N TYR A 104 18.70 1.01 -3.40
CA TYR A 104 18.08 2.14 -4.06
C TYR A 104 16.60 1.85 -4.29
N ILE A 105 15.74 2.78 -3.89
CA ILE A 105 14.30 2.69 -4.16
C ILE A 105 13.93 3.64 -5.28
N ASN A 106 13.40 3.08 -6.36
CA ASN A 106 13.02 3.86 -7.52
C ASN A 106 11.63 4.48 -7.33
N TRP A 107 11.60 5.75 -6.89
CA TRP A 107 10.36 6.53 -6.78
C TRP A 107 9.90 7.13 -8.11
N ASP A 108 10.70 7.05 -9.17
CA ASP A 108 10.35 7.63 -10.47
C ASP A 108 9.53 6.66 -11.32
N GLU A 109 9.67 5.35 -11.09
CA GLU A 109 8.94 4.31 -11.82
C GLU A 109 7.74 3.77 -11.03
N ASP A 110 6.78 3.19 -11.76
CA ASP A 110 5.48 2.74 -11.26
C ASP A 110 5.40 1.20 -11.07
N GLY A 111 6.54 0.50 -11.08
CA GLY A 111 6.59 -0.98 -11.11
C GLY A 111 7.40 -1.61 -9.98
N ASP A 112 8.72 -1.51 -10.07
CA ASP A 112 9.65 -2.15 -9.13
C ASP A 112 10.39 -1.09 -8.32
N PHE A 113 9.80 -0.71 -7.18
CA PHE A 113 10.44 0.18 -6.21
C PHE A 113 11.74 -0.43 -5.70
N VAL A 114 11.71 -1.72 -5.36
CA VAL A 114 12.83 -2.49 -4.82
C VAL A 114 13.05 -3.74 -5.68
N LYS A 115 14.32 -4.04 -5.99
CA LYS A 115 14.69 -5.17 -6.85
C LYS A 115 15.00 -6.44 -6.06
N ARG A 116 15.69 -6.33 -4.92
CA ARG A 116 16.23 -7.50 -4.20
C ARG A 116 15.35 -8.00 -3.05
N TYR A 117 14.62 -7.10 -2.41
CA TYR A 117 13.78 -7.43 -1.25
C TYR A 117 12.33 -7.41 -1.67
N SER A 118 11.66 -8.56 -1.53
CA SER A 118 10.28 -8.68 -1.97
C SER A 118 9.27 -8.60 -0.83
N LYS A 119 9.61 -8.97 0.41
CA LYS A 119 8.61 -9.26 1.45
C LYS A 119 8.88 -8.60 2.80
N LEU A 120 7.81 -8.15 3.44
CA LEU A 120 7.79 -7.69 4.81
C LEU A 120 7.91 -8.89 5.76
N LYS A 121 8.73 -8.78 6.81
CA LYS A 121 8.84 -9.84 7.83
C LYS A 121 7.91 -9.57 9.01
N TRP A 122 7.09 -10.57 9.33
CA TRP A 122 6.30 -10.58 10.57
C TRP A 122 7.21 -10.87 11.77
N VAL A 123 7.18 -9.98 12.78
CA VAL A 123 7.88 -10.20 14.06
C VAL A 123 6.97 -10.80 15.13
N GLU A 124 5.67 -10.53 15.02
CA GLU A 124 4.59 -11.18 15.78
C GLU A 124 3.63 -11.85 14.80
N LYS A 125 2.82 -12.82 15.25
CA LYS A 125 1.80 -13.46 14.41
C LYS A 125 0.45 -13.49 15.09
N GLY A 126 -0.61 -13.22 14.34
CA GLY A 126 -2.00 -13.31 14.80
C GLY A 126 -2.99 -13.16 13.65
N ASN A 127 -4.29 -13.24 13.95
CA ASN A 127 -5.35 -13.13 12.92
C ASN A 127 -5.30 -11.80 12.15
N TRP A 128 -4.79 -10.75 12.80
CA TRP A 128 -4.56 -9.44 12.19
C TRP A 128 -3.50 -9.46 11.07
N CYS A 129 -2.65 -10.50 10.93
CA CYS A 129 -1.71 -10.61 9.81
C CYS A 129 -2.47 -10.58 8.48
N LYS A 130 -3.51 -11.40 8.38
CA LYS A 130 -4.39 -11.48 7.22
C LYS A 130 -5.16 -10.17 7.00
N GLU A 131 -5.70 -9.58 8.07
CA GLU A 131 -6.43 -8.31 7.98
C GLU A 131 -5.55 -7.18 7.44
N ILE A 132 -4.31 -7.08 7.91
CA ILE A 132 -3.32 -6.11 7.44
C ILE A 132 -2.97 -6.38 5.97
N TYR A 133 -2.70 -7.65 5.61
CA TYR A 133 -2.42 -8.06 4.24
C TYR A 133 -3.57 -7.69 3.28
N ASP A 134 -4.80 -8.06 3.62
CA ASP A 134 -5.99 -7.79 2.81
C ASP A 134 -6.21 -6.28 2.67
N LYS A 135 -6.05 -5.52 3.77
CA LYS A 135 -6.23 -4.06 3.76
C LYS A 135 -5.20 -3.38 2.84
N ILE A 136 -3.92 -3.75 2.92
CA ILE A 136 -2.88 -3.18 2.06
C ILE A 136 -3.10 -3.51 0.58
N ASN A 137 -3.46 -4.76 0.26
CA ASN A 137 -3.75 -5.14 -1.13
C ASN A 137 -5.03 -4.49 -1.67
N SER A 138 -6.04 -4.31 -0.83
CA SER A 138 -7.25 -3.56 -1.20
C SER A 138 -6.90 -2.11 -1.58
N LEU A 139 -6.04 -1.44 -0.81
CA LEU A 139 -5.61 -0.07 -1.12
C LEU A 139 -4.86 0.01 -2.45
N LYS A 140 -3.95 -0.95 -2.72
CA LYS A 140 -3.27 -1.03 -4.02
C LYS A 140 -4.28 -1.13 -5.17
N ASN A 141 -5.26 -2.02 -5.07
CA ASN A 141 -6.28 -2.21 -6.11
C ASN A 141 -7.13 -0.96 -6.32
N GLU A 142 -7.46 -0.24 -5.24
CA GLU A 142 -8.20 1.01 -5.30
C GLU A 142 -7.41 2.10 -6.05
N ILE A 143 -6.12 2.26 -5.70
CA ILE A 143 -5.21 3.18 -6.38
C ILE A 143 -5.12 2.83 -7.88
N GLU A 144 -4.85 1.57 -8.22
CA GLU A 144 -4.75 1.13 -9.62
C GLU A 144 -6.04 1.42 -10.40
N SER A 145 -7.20 1.19 -9.79
CA SER A 145 -8.50 1.46 -10.40
C SER A 145 -8.69 2.94 -10.68
N ASN A 146 -8.37 3.80 -9.72
CA ASN A 146 -8.50 5.25 -9.87
C ASN A 146 -7.55 5.80 -10.93
N ARG A 147 -6.30 5.34 -10.95
CA ARG A 147 -5.32 5.72 -11.99
C ARG A 147 -5.77 5.32 -13.38
N LYS A 148 -6.26 4.09 -13.56
CA LYS A 148 -6.81 3.61 -14.85
C LYS A 148 -7.99 4.46 -15.32
N LYS A 149 -8.90 4.84 -14.42
CA LYS A 149 -10.03 5.73 -14.74
C LYS A 149 -9.54 7.12 -15.17
N ALA A 150 -8.61 7.71 -14.43
CA ALA A 150 -8.03 9.02 -14.76
C ALA A 150 -7.35 9.01 -16.13
N GLU A 151 -6.59 7.96 -16.45
CA GLU A 151 -5.96 7.80 -17.76
C GLU A 151 -6.98 7.70 -18.90
N GLN A 152 -8.05 6.92 -18.70
CA GLN A 152 -9.15 6.81 -19.66
C GLN A 152 -9.83 8.16 -19.91
N GLU A 153 -10.07 8.95 -18.86
CA GLU A 153 -10.65 10.29 -18.97
C GLU A 153 -9.74 11.25 -19.75
N ILE A 154 -8.42 11.22 -19.49
CA ILE A 154 -7.43 12.03 -20.22
C ILE A 154 -7.43 11.65 -21.70
N ASN A 155 -7.43 10.36 -22.02
CA ASN A 155 -7.43 9.89 -23.40
C ASN A 155 -8.71 10.28 -24.14
N MET A 156 -9.86 10.20 -23.47
CA MET A 156 -11.15 10.65 -24.03
C MET A 156 -11.18 12.16 -24.27
N LYS A 157 -10.58 12.99 -23.39
CA LYS A 157 -10.44 14.43 -23.61
C LYS A 157 -9.57 14.74 -24.84
N LYS A 158 -8.39 14.10 -24.94
CA LYS A 158 -7.49 14.25 -26.10
C LYS A 158 -8.15 13.83 -27.42
N LEU A 159 -8.96 12.78 -27.41
CA LEU A 159 -9.71 12.34 -28.59
C LEU A 159 -10.76 13.38 -29.01
N LYS A 160 -11.50 13.94 -28.05
CA LYS A 160 -12.49 15.00 -28.33
C LYS A 160 -11.82 16.25 -28.92
N GLU A 161 -10.68 16.67 -28.36
CA GLU A 161 -9.91 17.82 -28.87
C GLU A 161 -9.44 17.59 -30.31
N LYS A 162 -8.88 16.41 -30.61
CA LYS A 162 -8.46 16.06 -31.97
C LYS A 162 -9.60 16.11 -32.98
N VAL A 163 -10.79 15.61 -32.62
CA VAL A 163 -11.97 15.65 -33.49
C VAL A 163 -12.40 17.09 -33.77
N ILE A 164 -12.42 17.95 -32.74
CA ILE A 164 -12.74 19.37 -32.89
C ILE A 164 -11.72 20.06 -33.82
N ASP A 165 -10.42 19.81 -33.63
CA ASP A 165 -9.36 20.39 -34.45
C ASP A 165 -9.44 19.93 -35.91
N GLU A 166 -9.73 18.64 -36.15
CA GLU A 166 -9.94 18.13 -37.50
C GLU A 166 -11.14 18.78 -38.20
N GLU A 167 -12.23 18.99 -37.47
CA GLU A 167 -13.43 19.62 -38.03
C GLU A 167 -13.21 21.11 -38.33
N GLN A 168 -12.50 21.82 -37.46
CA GLN A 168 -12.05 23.19 -37.74
C GLN A 168 -11.14 23.24 -38.97
N ASN A 169 -10.21 22.29 -39.08
CA ASN A 169 -9.30 22.21 -40.22
C ASN A 169 -10.04 21.87 -41.52
N LYS A 170 -11.07 21.02 -41.49
CA LYS A 170 -11.95 20.77 -42.65
C LYS A 170 -12.64 22.07 -43.11
N LYS A 171 -13.20 22.84 -42.17
CA LYS A 171 -13.83 24.15 -42.49
C LYS A 171 -12.84 25.13 -43.10
N LYS A 172 -11.61 25.22 -42.56
CA LYS A 172 -10.54 26.05 -43.12
C LYS A 172 -10.16 25.61 -44.54
N ARG A 173 -10.00 24.30 -44.78
CA ARG A 173 -9.71 23.75 -46.12
C ARG A 173 -10.78 24.15 -47.12
N SER A 174 -12.06 23.91 -46.82
CA SER A 174 -13.16 24.27 -47.71
C SER A 174 -13.25 25.77 -47.98
N TYR A 175 -12.92 26.62 -47.00
CA TYR A 175 -12.83 28.07 -47.22
C TYR A 175 -11.73 28.44 -48.22
N PHE A 176 -10.51 27.94 -48.03
CA PHE A 176 -9.39 28.21 -48.94
C PHE A 176 -9.62 27.62 -50.33
N GLU A 177 -10.17 26.42 -50.45
CA GLU A 177 -10.55 25.81 -51.74
C GLU A 177 -11.55 26.68 -52.52
N ASN A 178 -12.43 27.41 -51.84
CA ASN A 178 -13.36 28.33 -52.50
C ASN A 178 -12.73 29.67 -52.91
N ILE A 179 -11.66 30.12 -52.25
CA ILE A 179 -10.92 31.33 -52.64
C ILE A 179 -10.03 31.08 -53.86
N TYR A 180 -9.40 29.92 -53.92
CA TYR A 180 -8.44 29.56 -54.97
C TYR A 180 -9.08 28.80 -56.15
N LYS A 181 -10.42 28.89 -56.30
CA LYS A 181 -11.16 28.48 -57.50
C LYS A 181 -11.04 29.54 -58.60
#